data_AF-A0A6B0V4G8-F1
#
_entry.id   AF-A0A6B0V4G8-F1
#
_cell.length_a   1.000
_cell.length_b   1.000
_cell.length_c   1.000
_cell.angle_alpha   90.00
_cell.angle_beta   90.00
_cell.angle_gamma   90.00
#
_symmetry.space_group_name_H-M   'P 1'
#
loop_
_entity.id
_entity.type
_entity.pdbx_description
1 polymer ?
#
loop_
_entity_poly.entity_id
_entity_poly.type
_entity_poly.pdbx_seq_one_letter_code
_entity_poly.pdbx_strand_id
1 'polypeptide(L)'
;MTLLHRRGVQLISAAVAGWCGCRTYDHISTKNRLHAATLLPSTSILPAEPAATSSRPSQIMRFGFPGTDSVRFLDDYVLSYDRRNRTAHWVFEHLTKESLQKNDKVDRSKCTFVEDTEVHPYFQARNSDYKGSGFDRGHLAAAGNHRKCQRDVDQTFLLSNMAPQVGKGFNRDSWNRLEKHVRHLTNKYKNVYVCTGPLYLPRVESDGKKVCQVPGDRSQPCGGPNALL
;
A
#
# COMPACT_ATOMS: atom_id res chain seq x y z
N MET A 1 -27.59 20.30 2.70
CA MET A 1 -26.95 20.22 1.38
C MET A 1 -26.23 21.55 1.18
N THR A 2 -24.93 21.60 1.48
CA THR A 2 -24.14 22.84 1.38
C THR A 2 -22.84 22.49 0.69
N LEU A 3 -22.71 22.98 -0.55
CA LEU A 3 -21.55 22.84 -1.41
C LEU A 3 -20.36 23.60 -0.82
N LEU A 4 -19.24 22.93 -0.59
CA LEU A 4 -17.92 23.54 -0.71
C LEU A 4 -17.23 22.96 -1.96
N HIS A 5 -17.44 23.66 -3.07
CA HIS A 5 -16.64 23.54 -4.28
C HIS A 5 -15.26 24.17 -4.04
N ARG A 6 -14.23 23.60 -4.68
CA ARG A 6 -12.84 24.07 -4.81
C ARG A 6 -11.87 23.73 -3.66
N ARG A 7 -11.38 22.49 -3.64
CA ARG A 7 -9.94 22.20 -3.43
C ARG A 7 -9.57 20.97 -4.28
N GLY A 8 -8.79 21.19 -5.34
CA GLY A 8 -8.51 20.20 -6.40
C GLY A 8 -7.54 19.08 -6.00
N VAL A 9 -7.51 18.70 -4.72
CA VAL A 9 -6.60 17.69 -4.17
C VAL A 9 -7.32 16.83 -3.13
N GLN A 10 -7.17 15.50 -3.23
CA GLN A 10 -7.61 14.56 -2.20
C GLN A 10 -6.43 13.70 -1.74
N LEU A 11 -6.24 13.59 -0.41
CA LEU A 11 -5.30 12.66 0.23
C LEU A 11 -6.09 11.47 0.77
N ILE A 12 -5.64 10.25 0.46
CA ILE A 12 -6.28 9.00 0.87
C ILE A 12 -5.24 8.14 1.55
N SER A 13 -5.58 7.60 2.72
CA SER A 13 -4.80 6.56 3.39
C SER A 13 -5.58 5.26 3.33
N ALA A 14 -4.97 4.23 2.73
CA ALA A 14 -5.55 2.90 2.64
C ALA A 14 -4.65 1.90 3.38
N ALA A 15 -5.24 1.11 4.28
CA ALA A 15 -4.52 0.12 5.06
C ALA A 15 -4.89 -1.30 4.62
N VAL A 16 -3.89 -2.15 4.46
CA VAL A 16 -4.05 -3.60 4.26
C VAL A 16 -3.94 -4.29 5.62
N ALA A 17 -5.06 -4.76 6.16
CA ALA A 17 -5.06 -5.60 7.37
C ALA A 17 -4.92 -7.07 6.95
N GLY A 18 -3.83 -7.72 7.35
CA GLY A 18 -3.64 -9.16 7.16
C GLY A 18 -4.64 -9.94 8.01
N TRP A 19 -5.57 -10.65 7.38
CA TRP A 19 -6.59 -11.43 8.09
C TRP A 19 -6.23 -12.92 8.08
N CYS A 20 -5.98 -13.50 9.25
CA CYS A 20 -5.89 -14.95 9.43
C CYS A 20 -7.12 -15.44 10.22
N GLY A 21 -7.97 -16.28 9.59
CA GLY A 21 -8.97 -17.08 10.31
C GLY A 21 -10.36 -17.20 9.66
N CYS A 22 -10.71 -18.42 9.23
CA CYS A 22 -12.08 -18.84 8.89
C CYS A 22 -13.01 -18.73 10.11
N ARG A 23 -13.86 -17.70 10.19
CA ARG A 23 -15.18 -17.77 10.83
C ARG A 23 -16.14 -16.82 10.10
N THR A 24 -17.35 -17.31 9.84
CA THR A 24 -18.49 -16.55 9.33
C THR A 24 -18.76 -15.34 10.21
N TYR A 25 -18.87 -14.16 9.59
CA TYR A 25 -19.23 -12.93 10.28
C TYR A 25 -20.74 -12.86 10.48
N ASP A 26 -21.19 -13.17 11.68
CA ASP A 26 -22.35 -12.49 12.26
C ASP A 26 -21.81 -11.57 13.37
N HIS A 27 -22.23 -10.30 13.32
CA HIS A 27 -21.86 -9.19 14.20
C HIS A 27 -20.51 -8.49 13.99
N ILE A 28 -20.49 -7.54 13.04
CA ILE A 28 -19.73 -6.30 13.23
C ILE A 28 -20.51 -5.43 14.22
N SER A 29 -19.97 -5.25 15.42
CA SER A 29 -20.42 -4.25 16.38
C SER A 29 -20.25 -2.85 15.78
N THR A 30 -21.34 -2.08 15.71
CA THR A 30 -21.45 -0.75 15.10
C THR A 30 -20.65 0.36 15.80
N LYS A 31 -19.84 0.03 16.83
CA LYS A 31 -19.17 1.02 17.68
C LYS A 31 -17.79 1.49 17.20
N ASN A 32 -17.15 0.79 16.26
CA ASN A 32 -15.85 1.21 15.71
C ASN A 32 -16.00 1.67 14.26
N ARG A 33 -16.46 2.91 14.08
CA ARG A 33 -16.33 3.61 12.78
C ARG A 33 -14.86 3.92 12.54
N LEU A 34 -14.16 3.09 11.78
CA LEU A 34 -12.87 3.45 11.19
C LEU A 34 -13.12 4.53 10.13
N HIS A 35 -12.70 5.75 10.40
CA HIS A 35 -12.70 6.82 9.41
C HIS A 35 -11.56 6.56 8.41
N ALA A 36 -11.86 5.97 7.26
CA ALA A 36 -10.90 5.69 6.19
C ALA A 36 -10.37 6.94 5.45
N ALA A 37 -10.71 8.15 5.92
CA ALA A 37 -10.15 9.40 5.44
C ALA A 37 -10.44 10.49 6.47
N THR A 38 -9.44 10.92 7.25
CA THR A 38 -9.54 12.16 7.99
C THR A 38 -9.41 13.29 6.98
N LEU A 39 -10.51 14.00 6.71
CA LEU A 39 -10.46 15.25 5.94
C LEU A 39 -9.58 16.23 6.70
N LEU A 40 -8.49 16.69 6.07
CA LEU A 40 -7.63 17.71 6.66
C LEU A 40 -8.48 18.96 6.97
N PRO A 41 -8.34 19.56 8.17
CA PRO A 41 -9.08 20.76 8.53
C PRO A 41 -8.81 21.88 7.52
N SER A 42 -9.86 22.62 7.17
CA SER A 42 -9.88 23.58 6.05
C SER A 42 -8.92 24.77 6.22
N THR A 43 -8.22 24.87 7.34
CA THR A 43 -7.27 25.93 7.72
C THR A 43 -5.81 25.58 7.51
N SER A 44 -5.44 24.35 7.10
CA SER A 44 -4.05 24.06 6.72
C SER A 44 -3.72 24.77 5.40
N ILE A 45 -2.72 25.65 5.40
CA ILE A 45 -2.09 26.15 4.17
C ILE A 45 -1.59 24.92 3.42
N LEU A 46 -2.30 24.50 2.37
CA LEU A 46 -1.85 23.38 1.56
C LEU A 46 -0.53 23.80 0.92
N PRO A 47 0.51 22.93 0.94
CA PRO A 47 1.74 23.19 0.20
C PRO A 47 1.43 23.57 -1.24
N ALA A 48 2.18 24.51 -1.81
CA ALA A 48 1.97 24.96 -3.18
C ALA A 48 1.94 23.77 -4.17
N GLU A 49 1.19 23.90 -5.27
CA GLU A 49 1.19 22.86 -6.31
C GLU A 49 2.61 22.78 -6.89
N PRO A 50 3.24 21.59 -6.86
CA PRO A 50 4.61 21.45 -7.34
C PRO A 50 4.64 21.86 -8.81
N ALA A 51 5.58 22.73 -9.16
CA ALA A 51 5.75 23.19 -10.53
C ALA A 51 5.97 21.98 -11.46
N ALA A 52 5.51 22.07 -12.71
CA ALA A 52 5.71 21.01 -13.70
C ALA A 52 7.20 20.66 -13.94
N THR A 53 8.11 21.56 -13.59
CA THR A 53 9.57 21.41 -13.68
C THR A 53 10.21 20.68 -12.49
N SER A 54 9.45 20.43 -11.41
CA SER A 54 9.96 19.72 -10.23
C SER A 54 10.19 18.23 -10.49
N SER A 55 11.15 17.63 -9.79
CA SER A 55 11.41 16.19 -9.91
C SER A 55 10.19 15.36 -9.54
N ARG A 56 10.02 14.19 -10.17
CA ARG A 56 8.85 13.34 -9.95
C ARG A 56 8.67 12.93 -8.47
N PRO A 57 9.71 12.54 -7.71
CA PRO A 57 9.61 12.33 -6.27
C PRO A 57 9.08 13.54 -5.49
N SER A 58 9.51 14.75 -5.83
CA SER A 58 9.05 15.98 -5.16
C SER A 58 7.56 16.25 -5.43
N GLN A 59 7.08 15.89 -6.63
CA GLN A 59 5.67 15.99 -6.96
C GLN A 59 4.82 14.99 -6.16
N ILE A 60 5.32 13.77 -5.97
CA ILE A 60 4.64 12.70 -5.23
C ILE A 60 4.61 13.03 -3.73
N MET A 61 5.75 13.43 -3.17
CA MET A 61 5.93 13.71 -1.75
C MET A 61 5.57 15.15 -1.35
N ARG A 62 4.66 15.80 -2.10
CA ARG A 62 4.21 17.19 -1.85
C ARG A 62 3.76 17.43 -0.40
N PHE A 63 3.13 16.43 0.21
CA PHE A 63 2.58 16.50 1.57
C PHE A 63 3.53 15.96 2.65
N GLY A 64 4.80 15.73 2.30
CA GLY A 64 5.80 15.18 3.21
C GLY A 64 5.82 13.67 3.25
N PHE A 65 6.74 13.14 4.07
CA PHE A 65 7.00 11.72 4.22
C PHE A 65 6.25 11.16 5.45
N PRO A 66 5.49 10.05 5.33
CA PRO A 66 4.89 9.39 6.48
C PRO A 66 5.91 8.87 7.51
N GLY A 67 7.12 8.53 7.02
CA GLY A 67 8.30 8.14 7.80
C GLY A 67 9.52 8.13 6.88
N THR A 68 10.73 7.94 7.40
CA THR A 68 11.96 8.07 6.59
C THR A 68 12.86 6.83 6.61
N ASP A 69 12.38 5.70 7.17
CA ASP A 69 13.16 4.46 7.14
C ASP A 69 13.23 3.90 5.72
N SER A 70 14.46 3.62 5.26
CA SER A 70 14.75 2.88 4.03
C SER A 70 13.89 3.30 2.83
N VAL A 71 13.81 4.62 2.59
CA VAL A 71 13.01 5.21 1.51
C VAL A 71 13.66 4.95 0.16
N ARG A 72 12.84 4.53 -0.79
CA ARG A 72 13.22 4.30 -2.19
C ARG A 72 12.33 5.08 -3.12
N PHE A 73 12.97 5.72 -4.09
CA PHE A 73 12.34 6.56 -5.10
C PHE A 73 12.32 5.79 -6.41
N LEU A 74 11.12 5.35 -6.81
CA LEU A 74 10.89 4.69 -8.08
C LEU A 74 10.41 5.76 -9.07
N ASP A 75 10.24 5.38 -10.34
CA ASP A 75 10.01 6.35 -11.41
C ASP A 75 8.66 7.07 -11.23
N ASP A 76 7.62 6.37 -10.74
CA ASP A 76 6.26 6.94 -10.61
C ASP A 76 5.59 6.70 -9.24
N TYR A 77 6.32 6.16 -8.26
CA TYR A 77 5.88 6.04 -6.86
C TYR A 77 7.07 6.07 -5.89
N VAL A 78 6.79 6.27 -4.60
CA VAL A 78 7.80 6.26 -3.53
C VAL A 78 7.42 5.20 -2.51
N LEU A 79 8.38 4.41 -2.03
CA LEU A 79 8.12 3.41 -1.00
C LEU A 79 9.11 3.54 0.17
N SER A 80 8.69 3.19 1.37
CA SER A 80 9.56 2.97 2.53
C SER A 80 9.54 1.50 2.87
N TYR A 81 10.71 0.86 2.91
CA TYR A 81 10.80 -0.60 3.04
C TYR A 81 11.06 -1.05 4.48
N ASP A 82 10.19 -1.92 5.00
CA ASP A 82 10.38 -2.59 6.28
C ASP A 82 11.26 -3.82 6.11
N ARG A 83 12.56 -3.65 6.38
CA ARG A 83 13.54 -4.74 6.27
C ARG A 83 13.25 -5.92 7.20
N ARG A 84 12.58 -5.68 8.34
CA ARG A 84 12.25 -6.73 9.31
C ARG A 84 11.10 -7.58 8.81
N ASN A 85 10.05 -6.96 8.29
CA ASN A 85 8.85 -7.65 7.80
C ASN A 85 8.91 -8.02 6.31
N ARG A 86 9.97 -7.62 5.61
CA ARG A 86 10.22 -7.88 4.17
C ARG A 86 9.06 -7.39 3.27
N THR A 87 8.43 -6.29 3.65
CA THR A 87 7.35 -5.61 2.90
C THR A 87 7.50 -4.10 3.07
N ALA A 88 6.72 -3.27 2.39
CA ALA A 88 6.79 -1.82 2.60
C ALA A 88 6.10 -1.42 3.91
N HIS A 89 6.64 -0.43 4.62
CA HIS A 89 5.92 0.31 5.65
C HIS A 89 4.76 1.10 5.03
N TRP A 90 5.06 1.80 3.94
CA TRP A 90 4.10 2.57 3.17
C TRP A 90 4.63 2.75 1.74
N VAL A 91 3.68 2.98 0.85
CA VAL A 91 3.87 3.36 -0.54
C VAL A 91 3.05 4.62 -0.81
N PHE A 92 3.61 5.55 -1.56
CA PHE A 92 3.00 6.83 -1.85
C PHE A 92 2.92 7.05 -3.37
N GLU A 93 1.72 7.39 -3.84
CA GLU A 93 1.41 7.57 -5.26
C GLU A 93 0.78 8.95 -5.48
N HIS A 94 1.07 9.56 -6.63
CA HIS A 94 0.39 10.77 -7.10
C HIS A 94 -0.25 10.51 -8.47
N LEU A 95 -1.57 10.44 -8.47
CA LEU A 95 -2.40 10.12 -9.62
C LEU A 95 -3.03 11.37 -10.20
N THR A 96 -3.03 11.45 -11.53
CA THR A 96 -3.80 12.43 -12.29
C THR A 96 -4.66 11.71 -13.32
N LYS A 97 -5.64 12.40 -13.90
CA LYS A 97 -6.46 11.80 -14.95
C LYS A 97 -5.61 11.39 -16.15
N GLU A 98 -4.58 12.17 -16.45
CA GLU A 98 -3.62 11.95 -17.53
C GLU A 98 -2.74 10.72 -17.26
N SER A 99 -2.25 10.53 -16.02
CA SER A 99 -1.40 9.37 -15.68
C SER A 99 -2.12 8.02 -15.79
N LEU A 100 -3.46 8.04 -15.68
CA LEU A 100 -4.30 6.84 -15.71
C LEU A 100 -4.84 6.50 -17.11
N GLN A 101 -4.62 7.37 -18.10
CA GLN A 101 -5.06 7.12 -19.47
C GLN A 101 -4.47 5.81 -19.99
N LYS A 102 -5.28 5.07 -20.77
CA LYS A 102 -4.81 3.84 -21.40
C LYS A 102 -3.70 4.19 -22.38
N ASN A 103 -2.55 3.55 -22.22
CA ASN A 103 -1.44 3.66 -23.16
C ASN A 103 -1.23 2.30 -23.82
N ASP A 104 -1.40 2.21 -25.14
CA ASP A 104 -1.27 0.96 -25.88
C ASP A 104 0.18 0.43 -25.92
N LYS A 105 1.16 1.26 -25.55
CA LYS A 105 2.56 0.85 -25.39
C LYS A 105 2.84 0.13 -24.07
N VAL A 106 1.89 0.15 -23.13
CA VAL A 106 2.03 -0.45 -21.80
C VAL A 106 1.19 -1.72 -21.72
N ASP A 107 1.88 -2.83 -21.48
CA ASP A 107 1.28 -4.16 -21.40
C ASP A 107 1.64 -4.84 -20.08
N ARG A 108 0.63 -4.99 -19.22
CA ARG A 108 0.76 -5.63 -17.91
C ARG A 108 1.10 -7.12 -18.03
N SER A 109 0.73 -7.77 -19.12
CA SER A 109 1.00 -9.22 -19.29
C SER A 109 2.49 -9.53 -19.43
N LYS A 110 3.31 -8.53 -19.78
CA LYS A 110 4.77 -8.63 -19.87
C LYS A 110 5.48 -8.47 -18.53
N CYS A 111 4.78 -7.98 -17.51
CA CYS A 111 5.37 -7.76 -16.20
C CYS A 111 5.52 -9.08 -15.43
N THR A 112 6.66 -9.26 -14.79
CA THR A 112 6.97 -10.44 -13.96
C THR A 112 7.30 -10.00 -12.55
N PHE A 113 6.90 -10.80 -11.55
CA PHE A 113 7.27 -10.55 -10.17
C PHE A 113 8.74 -10.86 -9.96
N VAL A 114 9.52 -9.85 -9.59
CA VAL A 114 10.98 -9.98 -9.44
C VAL A 114 11.45 -9.43 -8.10
N GLU A 115 12.47 -10.06 -7.55
CA GLU A 115 13.18 -9.61 -6.36
C GLU A 115 13.79 -8.22 -6.58
N ASP A 116 13.85 -7.44 -5.51
CA ASP A 116 14.41 -6.10 -5.55
C ASP A 116 15.91 -6.11 -5.25
N THR A 117 16.73 -5.94 -6.27
CA THR A 117 18.19 -6.06 -6.15
C THR A 117 18.84 -4.93 -5.36
N GLU A 118 18.15 -3.81 -5.12
CA GLU A 118 18.66 -2.71 -4.29
C GLU A 118 18.46 -2.97 -2.79
N VAL A 119 17.56 -3.89 -2.41
CA VAL A 119 17.41 -4.32 -1.02
C VAL A 119 18.52 -5.33 -0.71
N HIS A 120 19.17 -5.23 0.44
CA HIS A 120 20.21 -6.20 0.80
C HIS A 120 19.63 -7.64 0.88
N PRO A 121 20.32 -8.69 0.37
CA PRO A 121 19.77 -10.04 0.24
C PRO A 121 19.14 -10.66 1.50
N TYR A 122 19.62 -10.28 2.70
CA TYR A 122 19.05 -10.76 3.98
C TYR A 122 17.62 -10.28 4.24
N PHE A 123 17.24 -9.16 3.63
CA PHE A 123 15.95 -8.51 3.84
C PHE A 123 15.06 -8.57 2.58
N GLN A 124 15.55 -9.15 1.48
CA GLN A 124 14.76 -9.31 0.27
C GLN A 124 13.65 -10.35 0.47
N ALA A 125 12.42 -9.98 0.13
CA ALA A 125 11.37 -10.95 -0.14
C ALA A 125 11.65 -11.69 -1.45
N ARG A 126 11.35 -12.98 -1.50
CA ARG A 126 11.56 -13.85 -2.66
C ARG A 126 10.25 -14.44 -3.15
N ASN A 127 10.19 -14.79 -4.43
CA ASN A 127 9.03 -15.49 -4.99
C ASN A 127 8.75 -16.82 -4.27
N SER A 128 9.79 -17.49 -3.75
CA SER A 128 9.68 -18.69 -2.93
C SER A 128 8.88 -18.49 -1.64
N ASP A 129 8.91 -17.28 -1.05
CA ASP A 129 8.23 -16.98 0.21
C ASP A 129 6.70 -16.94 0.03
N TYR A 130 6.25 -16.56 -1.17
CA TYR A 130 4.83 -16.51 -1.53
C TYR A 130 4.33 -17.84 -2.10
N LYS A 131 5.19 -18.61 -2.77
CA LYS A 131 4.82 -19.86 -3.42
C LYS A 131 4.32 -20.89 -2.39
N GLY A 132 3.07 -21.31 -2.52
CA GLY A 132 2.45 -22.30 -1.61
C GLY A 132 2.04 -21.74 -0.25
N SER A 133 2.17 -20.43 -0.02
CA SER A 133 1.82 -19.79 1.26
C SER A 133 0.31 -19.67 1.52
N GLY A 134 -0.51 -19.79 0.47
CA GLY A 134 -1.94 -19.47 0.52
C GLY A 134 -2.26 -17.98 0.34
N PHE A 135 -1.24 -17.13 0.24
CA PHE A 135 -1.38 -15.69 0.01
C PHE A 135 -0.98 -15.29 -1.42
N ASP A 136 -1.67 -14.27 -1.94
CA ASP A 136 -1.25 -13.58 -3.15
C ASP A 136 -0.11 -12.59 -2.85
N ARG A 137 0.69 -12.32 -3.88
CA ARG A 137 1.58 -11.14 -3.95
C ARG A 137 0.72 -9.90 -4.20
N GLY A 138 0.22 -9.31 -3.12
CA GLY A 138 -0.66 -8.15 -3.17
C GLY A 138 0.12 -6.85 -3.35
N HIS A 139 -0.20 -6.09 -4.38
CA HIS A 139 0.45 -4.82 -4.67
C HIS A 139 0.02 -3.75 -3.64
N LEU A 140 0.96 -2.90 -3.22
CA LEU A 140 0.66 -1.68 -2.46
C LEU A 140 0.49 -0.48 -3.39
N ALA A 141 1.46 -0.20 -4.27
CA ALA A 141 1.26 0.60 -5.49
C ALA A 141 0.70 -0.30 -6.59
N ALA A 142 -0.56 -0.07 -6.99
CA ALA A 142 -1.24 -0.94 -7.92
C ALA A 142 -0.76 -0.71 -9.36
N ALA A 143 -0.45 -1.78 -10.10
CA ALA A 143 -0.06 -1.72 -11.52
C ALA A 143 -1.02 -0.88 -12.40
N GLY A 144 -2.31 -0.86 -12.07
CA GLY A 144 -3.31 -0.07 -12.79
C GLY A 144 -3.16 1.44 -12.66
N ASN A 145 -2.35 1.92 -11.72
CA ASN A 145 -2.13 3.34 -11.44
C ASN A 145 -0.96 3.93 -12.26
N HIS A 146 -0.07 3.08 -12.75
CA HIS A 146 1.19 3.44 -13.40
C HIS A 146 1.16 3.02 -14.88
N ARG A 147 0.64 3.89 -15.76
CA ARG A 147 0.38 3.55 -17.17
C ARG A 147 1.11 4.44 -18.17
N LYS A 148 1.99 5.32 -17.72
CA LYS A 148 2.70 6.26 -18.61
C LYS A 148 3.73 5.55 -19.47
N CYS A 149 4.55 4.66 -18.89
CA CYS A 149 5.45 3.82 -19.65
C CYS A 149 5.54 2.39 -19.08
N GLN A 150 6.14 1.48 -19.86
CA GLN A 150 6.28 0.07 -19.46
C GLN A 150 7.11 -0.07 -18.19
N ARG A 151 8.17 0.74 -18.05
CA ARG A 151 9.05 0.72 -16.88
C ARG A 151 8.32 1.08 -15.58
N ASP A 152 7.39 2.04 -15.62
CA ASP A 152 6.61 2.43 -14.44
C ASP A 152 5.77 1.25 -13.94
N VAL A 153 5.09 0.53 -14.85
CA VAL A 153 4.30 -0.64 -14.46
C VAL A 153 5.20 -1.81 -14.02
N ASP A 154 6.33 -2.03 -14.68
CA ASP A 154 7.27 -3.11 -14.32
C ASP A 154 7.80 -2.93 -12.90
N GLN A 155 8.12 -1.70 -12.49
CA GLN A 155 8.56 -1.39 -11.12
C GLN A 155 7.49 -1.70 -10.06
N THR A 156 6.20 -1.74 -10.42
CA THR A 156 5.15 -2.14 -9.46
C THR A 156 5.18 -3.63 -9.13
N PHE A 157 5.86 -4.45 -9.95
CA PHE A 157 5.99 -5.89 -9.73
C PHE A 157 7.23 -6.28 -8.91
N LEU A 158 8.02 -5.31 -8.45
CA LEU A 158 9.08 -5.53 -7.48
C LEU A 158 8.50 -6.12 -6.19
N LEU A 159 9.13 -7.16 -5.65
CA LEU A 159 8.67 -7.80 -4.41
C LEU A 159 8.75 -6.87 -3.18
N SER A 160 9.52 -5.78 -3.26
CA SER A 160 9.52 -4.72 -2.25
C SER A 160 8.19 -3.98 -2.12
N ASN A 161 7.38 -3.97 -3.20
CA ASN A 161 6.02 -3.39 -3.26
C ASN A 161 4.93 -4.43 -2.91
N MET A 162 5.30 -5.64 -2.50
CA MET A 162 4.36 -6.71 -2.20
C MET A 162 4.12 -6.86 -0.70
N ALA A 163 2.87 -7.12 -0.35
CA ALA A 163 2.48 -7.64 0.95
C ALA A 163 1.70 -8.95 0.77
N PRO A 164 1.81 -9.93 1.69
CA PRO A 164 0.95 -11.11 1.68
C PRO A 164 -0.52 -10.70 1.85
N GLN A 165 -1.34 -10.98 0.84
CA GLN A 165 -2.77 -10.65 0.87
C GLN A 165 -3.62 -11.89 0.65
N VAL A 166 -4.75 -11.97 1.34
CA VAL A 166 -5.76 -13.00 1.06
C VAL A 166 -6.23 -12.84 -0.39
N GLY A 167 -6.18 -13.90 -1.18
CA GLY A 167 -6.46 -13.83 -2.61
C GLY A 167 -7.94 -13.57 -2.92
N LYS A 168 -8.77 -14.63 -2.90
CA LYS A 168 -10.21 -14.55 -3.13
C LYS A 168 -10.90 -13.83 -1.96
N GLY A 169 -11.82 -12.92 -2.27
CA GLY A 169 -12.57 -12.12 -1.29
C GLY A 169 -11.88 -10.82 -0.89
N PHE A 170 -10.56 -10.71 -1.05
CA PHE A 170 -9.78 -9.53 -0.67
C PHE A 170 -8.97 -8.95 -1.81
N ASN A 171 -7.72 -9.41 -2.08
CA ASN A 171 -6.83 -8.84 -3.10
C ASN A 171 -7.51 -8.74 -4.48
N ARG A 172 -8.12 -9.84 -4.92
CA ARG A 172 -8.74 -9.95 -6.25
C ARG A 172 -10.09 -9.23 -6.35
N ASP A 173 -10.71 -8.93 -5.21
CA ASP A 173 -12.09 -8.45 -5.10
C ASP A 173 -12.17 -7.11 -4.36
N SER A 174 -12.30 -7.15 -3.03
CA SER A 174 -12.59 -5.96 -2.20
C SER A 174 -11.50 -4.91 -2.27
N TRP A 175 -10.23 -5.32 -2.29
CA TRP A 175 -9.09 -4.43 -2.43
C TRP A 175 -9.07 -3.77 -3.82
N ASN A 176 -9.21 -4.56 -4.89
CA ASN A 176 -9.32 -4.05 -6.26
C ASN A 176 -10.53 -3.08 -6.45
N ARG A 177 -11.64 -3.26 -5.73
CA ARG A 177 -12.75 -2.28 -5.73
C ARG A 177 -12.32 -0.94 -5.13
N LEU A 178 -11.56 -0.95 -4.03
CA LEU A 178 -11.01 0.26 -3.45
C LEU A 178 -10.03 0.94 -4.41
N GLU A 179 -9.12 0.18 -5.04
CA GLU A 179 -8.19 0.73 -6.04
C GLU A 179 -8.93 1.37 -7.23
N LYS A 180 -10.00 0.72 -7.74
CA LYS A 180 -10.85 1.28 -8.80
C LYS A 180 -11.54 2.56 -8.35
N HIS A 181 -12.02 2.61 -7.11
CA HIS A 181 -12.63 3.81 -6.54
C HIS A 181 -11.62 4.97 -6.48
N VAL A 182 -10.41 4.72 -5.96
CA VAL A 182 -9.33 5.72 -5.89
C VAL A 182 -8.99 6.28 -7.27
N ARG A 183 -8.87 5.42 -8.30
CA ARG A 183 -8.68 5.87 -9.69
C ARG A 183 -9.83 6.73 -10.19
N HIS A 184 -11.07 6.38 -9.87
CA HIS A 184 -12.25 7.14 -10.30
C HIS A 184 -12.28 8.56 -9.71
N LEU A 185 -11.68 8.79 -8.54
CA LEU A 185 -11.61 10.12 -7.93
C LEU A 185 -10.83 11.14 -8.79
N THR A 186 -9.97 10.69 -9.71
CA THR A 186 -9.29 11.58 -10.67
C THR A 186 -10.25 12.24 -11.68
N ASN A 187 -11.48 11.75 -11.81
CA ASN A 187 -12.52 12.44 -12.59
C ASN A 187 -13.07 13.68 -11.86
N LYS A 188 -12.95 13.72 -10.53
CA LYS A 188 -13.46 14.81 -9.70
C LYS A 188 -12.35 15.75 -9.23
N TYR A 189 -11.16 15.21 -8.96
CA TYR A 189 -10.01 15.97 -8.48
C TYR A 189 -8.86 15.88 -9.48
N LYS A 190 -8.21 17.02 -9.74
CA LYS A 190 -7.07 17.11 -10.66
C LYS A 190 -5.90 16.23 -10.20
N ASN A 191 -5.61 16.28 -8.90
CA ASN A 191 -4.52 15.52 -8.28
C ASN A 191 -5.07 14.66 -7.13
N VAL A 192 -4.76 13.37 -7.14
CA VAL A 192 -5.12 12.43 -6.06
C VAL A 192 -3.84 11.85 -5.50
N TYR A 193 -3.65 11.98 -4.18
CA TYR A 193 -2.49 11.47 -3.45
C TYR A 193 -2.91 10.29 -2.59
N VAL A 194 -2.18 9.19 -2.69
CA VAL A 194 -2.56 7.92 -2.07
C VAL A 194 -1.38 7.40 -1.27
N CYS A 195 -1.61 7.12 0.00
CA CYS A 195 -0.67 6.42 0.86
C CYS A 195 -1.25 5.05 1.22
N THR A 196 -0.53 3.99 0.87
CA THR A 196 -0.96 2.61 1.06
C THR A 196 0.07 1.86 1.90
N GLY A 197 -0.36 1.12 2.92
CA GLY A 197 0.57 0.33 3.74
C GLY A 197 -0.10 -0.80 4.53
N PRO A 198 0.66 -1.80 4.99
CA PRO A 198 0.15 -2.85 5.85
C PRO A 198 -0.07 -2.37 7.29
N LEU A 199 -1.06 -2.95 7.98
CA LEU A 199 -1.27 -2.78 9.41
C LEU A 199 -1.24 -4.13 10.14
N TYR A 200 -0.57 -4.14 11.29
CA TYR A 200 -0.50 -5.28 12.21
C TYR A 200 -1.22 -4.90 13.50
N LEU A 201 -2.53 -5.20 13.55
CA LEU A 201 -3.40 -4.75 14.62
C LEU A 201 -3.38 -5.74 15.82
N PRO A 202 -3.45 -5.23 17.06
CA PRO A 202 -3.49 -6.09 18.23
C PRO A 202 -4.82 -6.84 18.33
N ARG A 203 -4.74 -8.11 18.71
CA ARG A 203 -5.87 -8.95 19.12
C ARG A 203 -5.76 -9.27 20.60
N VAL A 204 -6.91 -9.26 21.31
CA VAL A 204 -6.98 -9.71 22.70
C VAL A 204 -7.14 -11.23 22.71
N GLU A 205 -6.22 -11.93 23.39
CA GLU A 205 -6.28 -13.37 23.60
C GLU A 205 -7.10 -13.72 24.84
N SER A 206 -7.35 -15.02 25.05
CA SER A 206 -8.15 -15.51 26.19
C SER A 206 -7.57 -15.16 27.56
N ASP A 207 -6.26 -14.90 27.65
CA ASP A 207 -5.56 -14.47 28.86
C ASP A 207 -5.65 -12.94 29.11
N GLY A 208 -6.37 -12.22 28.26
CA GLY A 208 -6.55 -10.76 28.34
C GLY A 208 -5.38 -9.94 27.78
N LYS A 209 -4.31 -10.57 27.29
CA LYS A 209 -3.16 -9.86 26.69
C LYS A 209 -3.43 -9.49 25.24
N LYS A 210 -2.80 -8.41 24.78
CA LYS A 210 -2.85 -7.95 23.39
C LYS A 210 -1.63 -8.47 22.62
N VAL A 211 -1.87 -9.16 21.51
CA VAL A 211 -0.82 -9.70 20.63
C VAL A 211 -1.00 -9.16 19.21
N CYS A 212 0.08 -8.71 18.58
CA CYS A 212 0.10 -8.34 17.17
C CYS A 212 0.77 -9.46 16.37
N GLN A 213 0.10 -9.96 15.33
CA GLN A 213 0.66 -11.01 14.47
C GLN A 213 1.04 -10.45 13.11
N VAL A 214 2.27 -10.73 12.66
CA VAL A 214 2.75 -10.44 11.31
C VAL A 214 2.63 -11.73 10.48
N PRO A 215 2.11 -11.70 9.24
CA PRO A 215 2.10 -12.87 8.37
C PRO A 215 3.51 -13.43 8.18
N GLY A 216 3.71 -14.72 8.48
CA GLY A 216 5.02 -15.38 8.41
C GLY A 216 5.81 -15.40 9.71
N ASP A 217 5.38 -14.66 10.74
CA ASP A 217 5.95 -14.77 12.07
C ASP A 217 5.50 -16.10 12.71
N ARG A 218 6.32 -17.13 12.59
CA ARG A 218 6.27 -18.29 13.48
C ARG A 218 6.94 -17.91 14.79
N SER A 219 6.40 -16.93 15.50
CA SER A 219 6.67 -16.82 16.92
C SER A 219 6.05 -18.04 17.58
N GLN A 220 6.86 -19.11 17.71
CA GLN A 220 6.60 -20.14 18.69
C GLN A 220 6.44 -19.43 20.05
N PRO A 221 5.47 -19.83 20.89
CA PRO A 221 5.41 -19.31 22.24
C PRO A 221 6.76 -19.57 22.91
N CYS A 222 7.38 -18.51 23.43
CA CYS A 222 8.62 -18.60 24.20
C CYS A 222 8.40 -19.58 25.35
N GLY A 223 8.88 -20.80 25.16
CA GLY A 223 8.63 -21.96 26.02
C GLY A 223 9.52 -23.11 25.62
N GLY A 224 10.83 -22.86 25.54
CA GLY A 224 11.85 -23.89 25.34
C GLY A 224 13.25 -23.27 25.41
N PRO A 225 14.17 -23.81 26.23
CA PRO A 225 15.52 -23.28 26.31
C PRO A 225 16.29 -23.70 25.04
N ASN A 226 17.08 -22.76 24.51
CA ASN A 226 18.02 -22.89 23.39
C ASN A 226 17.46 -22.55 22.00
N ALA A 227 17.73 -21.31 21.58
CA ALA A 227 18.33 -21.06 20.26
C ALA A 227 19.07 -19.71 20.30
N LEU A 228 20.38 -19.78 20.49
CA LEU A 228 21.33 -18.74 20.15
C LEU A 228 21.64 -18.83 18.64
N LEU A 229 21.93 -17.66 18.05
CA LEU A 229 22.43 -17.36 16.70
C LEU A 229 21.37 -17.20 15.60
#